data_AF-A0A1G7GQY2-F1
#
_entry.id   AF-A0A1G7GQY2-F1
#
_cell.length_a   1.000
_cell.length_b   1.000
_cell.length_c   1.000
_cell.angle_alpha   90.00
_cell.angle_beta   90.00
_cell.angle_gamma   90.00
#
_symmetry.space_group_name_H-M   'P 1'
#
loop_
_entity.id
_entity.type
_entity.pdbx_description
1 polymer ?
#
loop_
_entity_poly.entity_id
_entity_poly.type
_entity_poly.pdbx_seq_one_letter_code
_entity_poly.pdbx_strand_id
1 'polypeptide(L)'
;MKYTAPTLTQKVAFVVINYYTYITTMQILQIGKAMWSYDYEIAALTLVDEAGALFSLTPPPHHREGEILLTNASLVIDGYNYLNIPLNSLEQVYLGFDEIYKRSLVKNNGMFWQPLRLRYKVGNDTHIVYIIVDHTFWGTKNQQWFNTLKQMLADKEEL
;
A
#
# COMPACT_ATOMS: atom_id res chain seq x y z
N MET A 1 -2.14 55.62 -0.62
CA MET A 1 -2.10 54.38 0.19
C MET A 1 -0.74 54.28 0.85
N LYS A 2 -0.67 54.20 2.19
CA LYS A 2 0.60 54.04 2.91
C LYS A 2 0.85 52.55 3.13
N TYR A 3 1.90 52.02 2.54
CA TYR A 3 2.37 50.66 2.81
C TYR A 3 3.15 50.68 4.13
N THR A 4 2.65 49.98 5.14
CA THR A 4 3.34 49.82 6.43
C THR A 4 4.03 48.47 6.43
N ALA A 5 5.36 48.47 6.50
CA ALA A 5 6.13 47.23 6.52
C ALA A 5 5.82 46.42 7.80
N PRO A 6 5.68 45.08 7.69
CA PRO A 6 5.39 44.24 8.86
C PRO A 6 6.55 44.28 9.85
N THR A 7 6.19 44.26 11.14
CA THR A 7 7.17 44.29 12.23
C THR A 7 7.99 43.01 12.28
N LEU A 8 9.15 43.04 12.95
CA LEU A 8 10.01 41.86 13.11
C LEU A 8 9.23 40.69 13.73
N THR A 9 8.39 40.98 14.74
CA THR A 9 7.53 39.99 15.39
C THR A 9 6.52 39.36 14.43
N GLN A 10 5.93 40.15 13.53
CA GLN A 10 5.01 39.65 12.50
C GLN A 10 5.74 38.80 11.45
N LYS A 11 6.96 39.20 11.05
CA LYS A 11 7.80 38.41 10.14
C LYS A 11 8.22 37.09 10.76
N VAL A 12 8.63 37.09 12.03
CA VAL A 12 9.00 35.88 12.77
C VAL A 12 7.78 34.98 12.97
N ALA A 13 6.62 35.53 13.36
CA ALA A 13 5.39 34.75 13.46
C ALA A 13 5.00 34.13 12.10
N PHE A 14 5.11 34.86 11.00
CA PHE A 14 4.83 34.35 9.65
C PHE A 14 5.83 33.26 9.25
N VAL A 15 7.12 33.43 9.52
CA VAL A 15 8.15 32.41 9.23
C VAL A 15 7.96 31.17 10.10
N VAL A 16 7.65 31.33 11.39
CA VAL A 16 7.46 30.24 12.34
C VAL A 16 6.18 29.46 12.03
N ILE A 17 5.06 30.16 11.76
CA ILE A 17 3.81 29.52 11.31
C ILE A 17 4.08 28.73 10.03
N ASN A 18 4.70 29.34 9.01
CA ASN A 18 5.05 28.60 7.80
C ASN A 18 6.06 27.47 8.07
N TYR A 19 7.03 27.60 8.96
CA TYR A 19 7.93 26.48 9.27
C TYR A 19 7.19 25.28 9.86
N TYR A 20 6.17 25.51 10.69
CA TYR A 20 5.37 24.43 11.28
C TYR A 20 4.29 23.88 10.35
N THR A 21 3.77 24.69 9.42
CA THR A 21 2.81 24.22 8.39
C THR A 21 3.46 23.27 7.37
N TYR A 22 4.79 23.34 7.19
CA TYR A 22 5.52 22.57 6.18
C TYR A 22 6.16 21.28 6.72
N ILE A 23 6.08 21.02 8.03
CA ILE A 23 6.39 19.69 8.57
C ILE A 23 5.11 18.89 8.41
N THR A 24 4.95 18.22 7.27
CA THR A 24 3.91 17.21 7.11
C THR A 24 4.19 16.14 8.16
N THR A 25 3.49 16.21 9.30
CA THR A 25 3.62 15.19 10.34
C THR A 25 3.24 13.87 9.72
N MET A 26 4.15 12.90 9.83
CA MET A 26 3.91 11.54 9.37
C MET A 26 2.81 10.96 10.25
N GLN A 27 1.57 11.03 9.76
CA GLN A 27 0.41 10.52 10.47
C GLN A 27 0.17 9.09 10.04
N ILE A 28 0.27 8.15 10.98
CA ILE A 28 -0.10 6.76 10.75
C ILE A 28 -1.62 6.69 10.70
N LEU A 29 -2.13 6.22 9.56
CA LEU A 29 -3.56 6.05 9.29
C LEU A 29 -4.02 4.62 9.55
N GLN A 30 -3.18 3.64 9.23
CA GLN A 30 -3.50 2.23 9.40
C GLN A 30 -2.23 1.39 9.61
N ILE A 31 -2.35 0.30 10.38
CA ILE A 31 -1.29 -0.67 10.63
C ILE A 31 -1.85 -2.11 10.55
N GLY A 32 -1.03 -3.07 10.13
CA GLY A 32 -1.41 -4.48 10.07
C GLY A 32 -0.23 -5.40 9.77
N LYS A 33 -0.48 -6.70 9.62
CA LYS A 33 0.51 -7.68 9.12
C LYS A 33 0.24 -7.98 7.66
N ALA A 34 1.27 -7.94 6.82
CA ALA A 34 1.17 -8.18 5.39
C ALA A 34 1.99 -9.40 4.98
N MET A 35 1.36 -10.27 4.21
CA MET A 35 2.05 -11.19 3.29
C MET A 35 2.06 -10.51 1.92
N TRP A 36 3.19 -10.46 1.23
CA TRP A 36 3.29 -9.76 -0.04
C TRP A 36 4.31 -10.38 -0.99
N SER A 37 4.21 -10.03 -2.27
CA SER A 37 5.12 -10.48 -3.33
C SER A 37 5.08 -9.54 -4.52
N TYR A 38 6.19 -9.48 -5.25
CA TYR A 38 6.18 -8.93 -6.59
C TYR A 38 5.46 -9.88 -7.57
N ASP A 39 5.00 -9.33 -8.69
CA ASP A 39 4.40 -10.08 -9.78
C ASP A 39 5.27 -11.22 -10.32
N TYR A 40 6.57 -10.98 -10.50
CA TYR A 40 7.51 -11.99 -10.97
C TYR A 40 7.72 -13.13 -9.95
N GLU A 41 7.59 -12.87 -8.65
CA GLU A 41 7.68 -13.89 -7.60
C GLU A 41 6.44 -14.79 -7.61
N ILE A 42 5.25 -14.19 -7.75
CA ILE A 42 4.00 -14.94 -7.92
C ILE A 42 4.03 -15.77 -9.19
N ALA A 43 4.47 -15.19 -10.31
CA ALA A 43 4.61 -15.91 -11.57
C ALA A 43 5.56 -17.12 -11.44
N ALA A 44 6.69 -16.95 -10.75
CA ALA A 44 7.62 -18.05 -10.48
C ALA A 44 6.99 -19.15 -9.61
N LEU A 45 6.22 -18.79 -8.57
CA LEU A 45 5.47 -19.75 -7.76
C LEU A 45 4.45 -20.51 -8.61
N THR A 46 3.71 -19.85 -9.51
CA THR A 46 2.73 -20.53 -10.35
C THR A 46 3.33 -21.60 -11.26
N LEU A 47 4.58 -21.43 -11.69
CA LEU A 47 5.28 -22.43 -12.50
C LEU A 47 5.71 -23.66 -11.70
N VAL A 48 5.85 -23.53 -10.38
CA VAL A 48 6.35 -24.59 -9.48
C VAL A 48 5.21 -25.27 -8.73
N ASP A 49 4.12 -24.56 -8.42
CA ASP A 49 3.14 -24.94 -7.39
C ASP A 49 1.74 -25.32 -7.91
N GLU A 50 1.63 -25.89 -9.12
CA GLU A 50 0.36 -26.42 -9.64
C GLU A 50 -0.26 -27.55 -8.77
N ALA A 51 0.44 -28.06 -7.75
CA ALA A 51 -0.01 -29.13 -6.85
C ALA A 51 -0.39 -28.69 -5.41
N GLY A 52 -0.12 -27.44 -5.00
CA GLY A 52 -0.13 -27.02 -3.59
C GLY A 52 -1.48 -26.58 -3.00
N ALA A 53 -2.49 -26.31 -3.84
CA ALA A 53 -3.78 -25.72 -3.41
C ALA A 53 -4.71 -26.66 -2.63
N LEU A 54 -4.28 -27.89 -2.33
CA LEU A 54 -5.10 -28.97 -1.76
C LEU A 54 -5.07 -29.07 -0.23
N PHE A 55 -4.23 -28.32 0.49
CA PHE A 55 -4.12 -28.42 1.94
C PHE A 55 -4.71 -27.20 2.67
N SER A 56 -5.54 -27.46 3.68
CA SER A 56 -6.37 -26.45 4.38
C SER A 56 -5.59 -25.44 5.24
N LEU A 57 -4.27 -25.62 5.38
CA LEU A 57 -3.37 -24.87 6.25
C LEU A 57 -2.27 -24.11 5.49
N THR A 58 -2.23 -24.21 4.17
CA THR A 58 -1.22 -23.49 3.38
C THR A 58 -1.60 -22.01 3.35
N PRO A 59 -0.70 -21.10 3.75
CA PRO A 59 -0.95 -19.67 3.62
C PRO A 59 -1.15 -19.32 2.13
N PRO A 60 -1.82 -18.18 1.84
CA PRO A 60 -1.89 -17.67 0.47
C PRO A 60 -0.52 -17.62 -0.20
N PRO A 61 -0.41 -17.84 -1.52
CA PRO A 61 0.84 -17.70 -2.25
C PRO A 61 1.48 -16.33 -1.98
N HIS A 62 2.65 -16.35 -1.35
CA HIS A 62 3.44 -15.18 -1.05
C HIS A 62 4.91 -15.59 -0.88
N HIS A 63 5.80 -14.61 -0.95
CA HIS A 63 7.25 -14.77 -0.81
C HIS A 63 7.80 -14.03 0.42
N ARG A 64 7.08 -13.02 0.91
CA ARG A 64 7.56 -12.09 1.94
C ARG A 64 6.48 -11.80 2.97
N GLU A 65 6.91 -11.54 4.19
CA GLU A 65 6.03 -11.15 5.30
C GLU A 65 6.60 -9.92 6.03
N GLY A 66 5.73 -9.13 6.64
CA GLY A 66 6.11 -7.95 7.41
C GLY A 66 4.93 -7.25 8.09
N GLU A 67 5.23 -6.17 8.79
CA GLU A 67 4.27 -5.19 9.28
C GLU A 67 4.06 -4.10 8.23
N ILE A 68 2.80 -3.84 7.88
CA ILE A 68 2.42 -2.81 6.92
C ILE A 68 1.89 -1.59 7.64
N LEU A 69 2.36 -0.42 7.24
CA LEU A 69 1.95 0.89 7.74
C LEU A 69 1.48 1.75 6.57
N LEU A 70 0.30 2.36 6.72
CA LEU A 70 -0.20 3.39 5.83
C LEU A 70 -0.07 4.75 6.50
N THR A 71 0.56 5.68 5.81
CA THR A 71 0.65 7.09 6.22
C THR A 71 0.02 7.99 5.18
N ASN A 72 -0.12 9.29 5.49
CA ASN A 72 -0.55 10.30 4.52
C ASN A 72 0.33 10.42 3.26
N ALA A 73 1.60 9.97 3.32
CA ALA A 73 2.57 10.12 2.24
C ALA A 73 2.98 8.79 1.58
N SER A 74 3.01 7.69 2.33
CA SER A 74 3.52 6.41 1.84
C SER A 74 2.83 5.20 2.46
N LEU A 75 2.91 4.06 1.75
CA LEU A 75 2.67 2.72 2.27
C LEU A 75 4.02 2.04 2.47
N VAL A 76 4.28 1.58 3.68
CA VAL A 76 5.56 0.96 4.07
C VAL A 76 5.28 -0.46 4.55
N ILE A 77 6.09 -1.42 4.15
CA ILE A 77 6.14 -2.76 4.75
C ILE A 77 7.53 -2.97 5.33
N ASP A 78 7.59 -3.22 6.62
CA ASP A 78 8.81 -3.50 7.36
C ASP A 78 8.83 -4.95 7.84
N GLY A 79 9.95 -5.65 7.67
CA GLY A 79 10.06 -7.08 7.92
C GLY A 79 11.47 -7.56 7.58
N TYR A 80 11.61 -8.82 7.14
CA TYR A 80 12.91 -9.25 6.59
C TYR A 80 13.29 -8.47 5.32
N ASN A 81 12.28 -8.00 4.59
CA ASN A 81 12.46 -7.12 3.45
C ASN A 81 11.67 -5.83 3.65
N TYR A 82 12.32 -4.73 3.31
CA TYR A 82 11.74 -3.40 3.36
C TYR A 82 11.11 -3.03 2.01
N LEU A 83 9.88 -2.56 2.04
CA LEU A 83 9.18 -1.98 0.90
C LEU A 83 8.64 -0.61 1.29
N ASN A 84 8.88 0.40 0.46
CA ASN A 84 8.29 1.72 0.61
C ASN A 84 7.71 2.17 -0.72
N ILE A 85 6.40 2.42 -0.73
CA ILE A 85 5.65 2.91 -1.88
C ILE A 85 5.16 4.31 -1.55
N PRO A 86 5.80 5.37 -2.08
CA PRO A 86 5.26 6.72 -2.03
C PRO A 86 3.89 6.78 -2.69
N LEU A 87 2.87 7.34 -2.03
CA LEU A 87 1.51 7.37 -2.58
C LEU A 87 1.40 8.23 -3.85
N ASN A 88 2.30 9.20 -4.05
CA ASN A 88 2.37 9.98 -5.28
C ASN A 88 2.93 9.19 -6.48
N SER A 89 3.55 8.03 -6.24
CA SER A 89 4.06 7.13 -7.28
C SER A 89 3.06 6.04 -7.66
N LEU A 90 1.97 5.92 -6.91
CA LEU A 90 0.97 4.87 -7.04
C LEU A 90 0.05 5.19 -8.23
N GLU A 91 0.12 4.38 -9.29
CA GLU A 91 -0.66 4.56 -10.52
C GLU A 91 -1.99 3.81 -10.48
N GLN A 92 -2.02 2.66 -9.79
CA GLN A 92 -3.21 1.83 -9.74
C GLN A 92 -3.32 1.09 -8.41
N VAL A 93 -4.53 1.06 -7.89
CA VAL A 93 -4.96 0.21 -6.78
C VAL A 93 -6.07 -0.70 -7.31
N TYR A 94 -5.87 -2.00 -7.20
CA TYR A 94 -6.81 -3.01 -7.67
C TYR A 94 -7.05 -4.06 -6.59
N LEU A 95 -8.30 -4.47 -6.40
CA LEU A 95 -8.68 -5.54 -5.48
C LEU A 95 -9.29 -6.67 -6.29
N GLY A 96 -8.62 -7.81 -6.34
CA GLY A 96 -9.07 -8.94 -7.14
C GLY A 96 -7.96 -9.79 -7.71
N PHE A 97 -8.38 -10.86 -8.37
CA PHE A 97 -7.50 -11.79 -9.06
C PHE A 97 -7.31 -11.34 -10.52
N ASP A 98 -6.14 -11.63 -11.08
CA ASP A 98 -5.79 -11.30 -12.46
C ASP A 98 -5.03 -12.46 -13.14
N GLU A 99 -4.40 -12.18 -14.28
CA GLU A 99 -3.68 -13.17 -15.08
C GLU A 99 -2.45 -13.76 -14.35
N ILE A 100 -1.89 -13.03 -13.37
CA ILE A 100 -0.70 -13.45 -12.61
C ILE A 100 -1.14 -14.08 -11.29
N TYR A 101 -1.91 -13.34 -10.48
CA TYR A 101 -2.46 -13.85 -9.23
C TYR A 101 -3.85 -14.47 -9.51
N LYS A 102 -3.85 -15.71 -9.97
CA LYS A 102 -5.07 -16.42 -10.40
C LYS A 102 -5.87 -16.96 -9.21
N ARG A 103 -7.20 -17.05 -9.39
CA ARG A 103 -8.11 -17.71 -8.42
C ARG A 103 -7.74 -19.16 -8.14
N SER A 104 -7.21 -19.87 -9.14
CA SER A 104 -6.81 -21.27 -9.01
C SER A 104 -5.65 -21.50 -8.04
N LEU A 105 -4.90 -20.45 -7.71
CA LEU A 105 -3.77 -20.52 -6.77
C LEU A 105 -4.22 -20.49 -5.31
N VAL A 106 -5.49 -20.18 -5.06
CA VAL A 106 -6.00 -19.97 -3.70
C VAL A 106 -7.14 -20.92 -3.40
N LYS A 107 -7.20 -21.36 -2.15
CA LYS A 107 -8.25 -22.23 -1.66
C LYS A 107 -9.65 -21.63 -1.92
N ASN A 108 -10.61 -22.49 -2.28
CA ASN A 108 -11.99 -22.10 -2.57
C ASN A 108 -12.10 -21.01 -3.66
N ASN A 109 -11.13 -20.90 -4.56
CA ASN A 109 -11.10 -19.92 -5.64
C ASN A 109 -11.25 -18.45 -5.19
N GLY A 110 -10.80 -18.15 -3.96
CA GLY A 110 -10.85 -16.80 -3.40
C GLY A 110 -12.24 -16.34 -2.98
N MET A 111 -13.12 -17.27 -2.57
CA MET A 111 -14.48 -16.93 -2.13
C MET A 111 -14.51 -16.00 -0.90
N PHE A 112 -13.50 -16.08 -0.02
CA PHE A 112 -13.46 -15.32 1.24
C PHE A 112 -12.53 -14.12 1.25
N TRP A 113 -11.67 -13.97 0.24
CA TRP A 113 -10.71 -12.88 0.17
C TRP A 113 -10.17 -12.69 -1.25
N GLN A 114 -9.63 -11.50 -1.50
CA GLN A 114 -9.03 -11.10 -2.77
C GLN A 114 -7.69 -10.39 -2.49
N PRO A 115 -6.65 -10.60 -3.31
CA PRO A 115 -5.38 -9.91 -3.14
C PRO A 115 -5.52 -8.42 -3.50
N LEU A 116 -4.77 -7.59 -2.79
CA LEU A 116 -4.64 -6.16 -3.07
C LEU A 116 -3.43 -5.98 -3.98
N ARG A 117 -3.66 -5.56 -5.22
CA ARG A 117 -2.61 -5.27 -6.20
C ARG A 117 -2.34 -3.77 -6.25
N LEU A 118 -1.08 -3.41 -6.08
CA LEU A 118 -0.60 -2.04 -6.24
C LEU A 118 0.36 -1.98 -7.41
N ARG A 119 0.13 -1.01 -8.31
CA ARG A 119 1.06 -0.67 -9.40
C ARG A 119 1.61 0.72 -9.16
N TYR A 120 2.92 0.86 -9.15
CA TYR A 120 3.60 2.12 -8.86
C TYR A 120 4.84 2.30 -9.71
N LYS A 121 5.30 3.54 -9.85
CA LYS A 121 6.51 3.89 -10.59
C LYS A 121 7.70 4.18 -9.69
N VAL A 122 8.87 3.72 -10.09
CA VAL A 122 10.16 4.11 -9.51
C VAL A 122 11.08 4.52 -10.64
N GLY A 123 11.33 5.82 -10.77
CA GLY A 123 12.00 6.36 -11.97
C GLY A 123 11.18 6.09 -13.23
N ASN A 124 11.75 5.37 -14.18
CA ASN A 124 11.07 4.96 -15.42
C ASN A 124 10.44 3.56 -15.34
N ASP A 125 10.70 2.83 -14.26
CA ASP A 125 10.28 1.45 -14.10
C ASP A 125 8.90 1.38 -13.44
N THR A 126 8.12 0.39 -13.86
CA THR A 126 6.81 0.09 -13.28
C THR A 126 6.94 -1.19 -12.47
N HIS A 127 6.47 -1.14 -11.22
CA HIS A 127 6.46 -2.27 -10.32
C HIS A 127 5.03 -2.65 -9.95
N ILE A 128 4.79 -3.96 -9.82
CA ILE A 128 3.52 -4.51 -9.36
C ILE A 128 3.80 -5.36 -8.12
N VAL A 129 3.03 -5.11 -7.07
CA VAL A 129 3.05 -5.92 -5.86
C VAL A 129 1.64 -6.39 -5.52
N TYR A 130 1.57 -7.62 -5.02
CA TYR A 130 0.37 -8.22 -4.45
C TYR A 130 0.54 -8.28 -2.94
N ILE A 131 -0.48 -7.84 -2.22
CA ILE A 131 -0.48 -7.71 -0.76
C ILE A 131 -1.73 -8.38 -0.19
N ILE A 132 -1.54 -9.07 0.92
CA ILE A 132 -2.59 -9.70 1.70
C ILE A 132 -2.40 -9.27 3.15
N VAL A 133 -3.33 -8.48 3.66
CA VAL A 133 -3.24 -7.86 4.98
C VAL A 133 -4.17 -8.54 5.98
N ASP A 134 -3.63 -8.82 7.17
CA ASP A 134 -4.30 -9.44 8.31
C ASP A 134 -5.08 -10.69 7.89
N HIS A 135 -4.40 -11.62 7.22
CA HIS A 135 -5.01 -12.88 6.79
C HIS A 135 -5.34 -13.76 8.00
N THR A 136 -6.61 -14.10 8.13
CA THR A 136 -7.15 -15.00 9.16
C THR A 136 -7.97 -16.10 8.48
N PHE A 137 -8.44 -17.08 9.25
CA PHE A 137 -9.29 -18.15 8.73
C PHE A 137 -10.59 -17.63 8.07
N TRP A 138 -11.07 -16.44 8.46
CA TRP A 138 -12.33 -15.86 8.01
C TRP A 138 -12.19 -14.85 6.87
N GLY A 139 -10.96 -14.56 6.43
CA GLY A 139 -10.70 -13.60 5.36
C GLY A 139 -9.52 -12.68 5.65
N THR A 140 -9.53 -11.51 5.01
CA THR A 140 -8.45 -10.51 5.06
C THR A 140 -9.03 -9.13 5.27
N LYS A 141 -8.18 -8.16 5.62
CA LYS A 141 -8.56 -6.74 5.65
C LYS A 141 -8.34 -6.00 4.33
N ASN A 142 -8.04 -6.70 3.24
CA ASN A 142 -7.71 -6.07 1.95
C ASN A 142 -8.79 -5.12 1.43
N GLN A 143 -10.07 -5.42 1.66
CA GLN A 143 -11.16 -4.51 1.27
C GLN A 143 -11.09 -3.17 2.00
N GLN A 144 -10.78 -3.18 3.30
CA GLN A 144 -10.61 -1.97 4.09
C GLN A 144 -9.43 -1.15 3.55
N TRP A 145 -8.27 -1.80 3.37
CA TRP A 145 -7.08 -1.14 2.83
C TRP A 145 -7.31 -0.57 1.42
N PHE A 146 -8.00 -1.30 0.54
CA PHE A 146 -8.38 -0.82 -0.78
C PHE A 146 -9.23 0.45 -0.72
N ASN A 147 -10.27 0.47 0.12
CA ASN A 147 -11.16 1.62 0.27
C ASN A 147 -10.39 2.84 0.78
N THR A 148 -9.53 2.67 1.78
CA THR A 148 -8.70 3.75 2.34
C THR A 148 -7.75 4.31 1.29
N LEU A 149 -7.00 3.46 0.58
CA LEU A 149 -6.09 3.90 -0.48
C LEU A 149 -6.83 4.63 -1.60
N LYS A 150 -7.99 4.10 -2.03
CA LYS A 150 -8.80 4.72 -3.08
C LYS A 150 -9.29 6.12 -2.67
N GLN A 151 -9.77 6.27 -1.44
CA GLN A 151 -10.19 7.56 -0.90
C GLN A 151 -9.02 8.56 -0.88
N MET A 152 -7.86 8.14 -0.37
CA MET A 152 -6.68 8.99 -0.29
C MET A 152 -6.13 9.43 -1.65
N LEU A 153 -6.32 8.63 -2.70
CA LEU A 153 -5.94 9.00 -4.06
C LEU A 153 -6.94 9.99 -4.67
N ALA A 154 -8.25 9.79 -4.43
CA ALA A 154 -9.28 10.73 -4.90
C ALA A 154 -9.09 12.12 -4.27
N ASP A 155 -8.85 12.19 -2.96
CA ASP A 155 -8.65 13.46 -2.24
C ASP A 155 -7.42 14.25 -2.73
N LYS A 156 -6.45 13.57 -3.39
CA LYS A 156 -5.24 14.20 -3.95
C LYS A 156 -5.42 14.74 -5.37
N GLU A 157 -6.41 14.25 -6.12
CA GLU A 157 -6.71 14.77 -7.47
C GLU A 157 -7.53 16.06 -7.43
N GLU A 158 -8.16 16.39 -6.29
CA GLU A 158 -8.98 17.59 -6.09
C GLU A 158 -8.20 18.83 -5.58
N LEU A 159 -6.89 18.71 -5.32
CA LEU A 159 -5.99 19.78 -4.84
C LEU A 159 -5.01 20.26 -5.92
#